data_AF-A0A4R6RCT0-F1
#
_entry.id   AF-A0A4R6RCT0-F1
#
_cell.length_a   1.000
_cell.length_b   1.000
_cell.length_c   1.000
_cell.angle_alpha   90.00
_cell.angle_beta   90.00
_cell.angle_gamma   90.00
#
_symmetry.space_group_name_H-M   'P 1'
#
loop_
_entity.id
_entity.type
_entity.pdbx_description
1 polymer ?
#
loop_
_entity_poly.entity_id
_entity_poly.type
_entity_poly.pdbx_seq_one_letter_code
_entity_poly.pdbx_strand_id
1 'polypeptide(L)'
;MSNNIIVLGAGYGGVTAAQTLHKKLKKHPDSTITLIDRNSYHTLLTELHEVAGKRIEEDALEIDLERIFSSTRVNIVQDEINDIDFENQILSSDDHQYSYDYLIMGAGSKPSSCGVEGVEEHAFTLWSMDDSKSIRRHVEKCLQEARMTDDQAERKELLSFAVAGGGFTGVEMVGELIEWLDEYSKEYNISRDEIEIYNFEGLDQILPNLSDELVKKASNYMRKKGVNVKTGEFVDKIEENKLILNDGLEVKARTIIWTCGVEAADFAANSGLATSRANRIKVNKYLQTESYSNVYAIGDNAAAPWNNDQILPALVESAQQTGECAAKNIIADIKGGSKEELEANLHGVMVSVGSSYAVAEVMGLSLTGIPAMFMKHSVNMFYRFEIGGLKETHSLITDYMKEQASHKGLLPSLFGFVSETSRSLWLVLLRVFVGIMWLYEGYTKVRDGWLQSGDYLVSGASSSPIGDYAVGWYVWLNEAIIFKFPLFFQTVVTLSMIGIGLSLIFGLFASLGALGSAGFSVNFLLAGQYAHWSSDWPGHFSPLFWFFFASIALIGSGRSFGLDYYVLPWLKSKIWSRPKDKDQDLQKVVKK
;
A
#
# COMPACT_ATOMS: atom_id res chain seq x y z
N MET A 1 -2.78 -15.34 -37.99
CA MET A 1 -2.01 -16.45 -37.41
C MET A 1 -2.36 -16.50 -35.93
N SER A 2 -2.57 -17.69 -35.37
CA SER A 2 -2.75 -17.81 -33.92
C SER A 2 -1.38 -17.60 -33.27
N ASN A 3 -1.31 -16.78 -32.22
CA ASN A 3 -0.07 -16.54 -31.48
C ASN A 3 -0.24 -17.09 -30.07
N ASN A 4 0.62 -18.01 -29.66
CA ASN A 4 0.67 -18.59 -28.33
C ASN A 4 1.64 -17.82 -27.45
N ILE A 5 1.10 -17.10 -26.46
CA ILE A 5 1.90 -16.31 -25.54
C ILE A 5 1.91 -17.01 -24.19
N ILE A 6 3.10 -17.41 -23.74
CA ILE A 6 3.30 -18.01 -22.42
C ILE A 6 3.96 -16.99 -21.50
N VAL A 7 3.37 -16.82 -20.31
CA VAL A 7 3.95 -16.09 -19.19
C VAL A 7 4.31 -17.13 -18.13
N LEU A 8 5.59 -17.26 -17.81
CA LEU A 8 6.10 -18.18 -16.81
C LEU A 8 6.36 -17.44 -15.51
N GLY A 9 5.64 -17.81 -14.45
CA GLY A 9 5.68 -17.20 -13.13
C GLY A 9 4.55 -16.20 -12.92
N ALA A 10 3.80 -16.36 -11.83
CA ALA A 10 2.65 -15.55 -11.42
C ALA A 10 2.99 -14.61 -10.25
N GLY A 11 4.24 -14.17 -10.16
CA GLY A 11 4.65 -13.04 -9.32
C GLY A 11 4.10 -11.69 -9.85
N TYR A 12 4.51 -10.57 -9.24
CA TYR A 12 4.00 -9.24 -9.59
C TYR A 12 4.12 -8.92 -11.08
N GLY A 13 5.29 -9.18 -11.68
CA GLY A 13 5.52 -8.91 -13.09
C GLY A 13 4.70 -9.80 -14.03
N GLY A 14 4.58 -11.10 -13.72
CA GLY A 14 3.83 -12.05 -14.55
C GLY A 14 2.33 -11.78 -14.54
N VAL A 15 1.76 -11.48 -13.38
CA VAL A 15 0.36 -11.07 -13.25
C VAL A 15 0.10 -9.78 -14.04
N THR A 16 0.95 -8.75 -13.89
CA THR A 16 0.82 -7.50 -14.64
C THR A 16 0.96 -7.71 -16.15
N ALA A 17 1.88 -8.57 -16.59
CA ALA A 17 2.05 -8.91 -18.00
C ALA A 17 0.79 -9.59 -18.56
N ALA A 18 0.28 -10.63 -17.90
CA ALA A 18 -0.92 -11.36 -18.31
C ALA A 18 -2.17 -10.47 -18.37
N GLN A 19 -2.36 -9.60 -17.37
CA GLN A 19 -3.44 -8.60 -17.39
C GLN A 19 -3.30 -7.60 -18.54
N THR A 20 -2.08 -7.14 -18.82
CA THR A 20 -1.80 -6.19 -19.91
C THR A 20 -2.08 -6.82 -21.27
N LEU A 21 -1.63 -8.06 -21.49
CA LEU A 21 -1.93 -8.86 -22.68
C LEU A 21 -3.45 -9.02 -22.86
N HIS A 22 -4.16 -9.44 -21.80
CA HIS A 22 -5.63 -9.58 -21.84
C HIS A 22 -6.33 -8.28 -22.26
N LYS A 23 -5.99 -7.15 -21.61
CA LYS A 23 -6.61 -5.85 -21.87
C LYS A 23 -6.39 -5.39 -23.31
N LYS A 24 -5.16 -5.52 -23.85
CA LYS A 24 -4.77 -4.97 -25.16
C LYS A 24 -5.00 -5.93 -26.34
N LEU A 25 -5.15 -7.23 -26.10
CA LEU A 25 -5.46 -8.24 -27.12
C LEU A 25 -6.94 -8.67 -27.14
N LYS A 26 -7.83 -7.98 -26.41
CA LYS A 26 -9.27 -8.26 -26.40
C LYS A 26 -9.92 -8.37 -27.79
N LYS A 27 -9.41 -7.63 -28.78
CA LYS A 27 -9.88 -7.63 -30.18
C LYS A 27 -9.12 -8.60 -31.11
N HIS A 28 -8.18 -9.39 -30.57
CA HIS A 28 -7.35 -10.34 -31.31
C HIS A 28 -7.63 -11.76 -30.79
N PRO A 29 -8.78 -12.37 -31.16
CA PRO A 29 -9.19 -13.65 -30.61
C PRO A 29 -8.23 -14.81 -30.93
N ASP A 30 -7.41 -14.66 -31.97
CA ASP A 30 -6.45 -15.68 -32.40
C ASP A 30 -5.23 -15.80 -31.46
N SER A 31 -5.00 -14.84 -30.55
CA SER A 31 -3.86 -14.88 -29.62
C SER A 31 -4.23 -15.58 -28.31
N THR A 32 -3.64 -16.72 -28.00
CA THR A 32 -3.82 -17.40 -26.70
C THR A 32 -2.85 -16.81 -25.67
N ILE A 33 -3.29 -16.73 -24.41
CA ILE A 33 -2.47 -16.23 -23.30
C ILE A 33 -2.54 -17.28 -22.21
N THR A 34 -1.40 -17.85 -21.85
CA THR A 34 -1.29 -18.84 -20.78
C THR A 34 -0.31 -18.34 -19.73
N LEU A 35 -0.75 -18.31 -18.47
CA LEU A 35 0.08 -18.02 -17.31
C LEU A 35 0.34 -19.34 -16.58
N ILE A 36 1.61 -19.75 -16.51
CA ILE A 36 2.06 -20.98 -15.87
C ILE A 36 2.79 -20.62 -14.58
N ASP A 37 2.38 -21.19 -13.44
CA ASP A 37 3.09 -21.05 -12.17
C ASP A 37 3.00 -22.36 -11.38
N ARG A 38 3.99 -22.61 -10.49
CA ARG A 38 3.98 -23.80 -9.63
C ARG A 38 2.85 -23.75 -8.59
N ASN A 39 2.42 -22.55 -8.21
CA ASN A 39 1.37 -22.30 -7.24
C ASN A 39 0.06 -21.87 -7.94
N SER A 40 -1.08 -22.20 -7.33
CA SER A 40 -2.40 -21.75 -7.81
C SER A 40 -2.73 -20.31 -7.41
N TYR A 41 -1.79 -19.60 -6.80
CA TYR A 41 -1.98 -18.28 -6.19
C TYR A 41 -0.79 -17.36 -6.42
N HIS A 42 -1.04 -16.06 -6.40
CA HIS A 42 -0.03 -15.00 -6.33
C HIS A 42 0.29 -14.67 -4.87
N THR A 43 1.57 -14.67 -4.51
CA THR A 43 2.03 -14.32 -3.15
C THR A 43 2.44 -12.85 -3.05
N LEU A 44 1.92 -12.16 -2.03
CA LEU A 44 2.31 -10.79 -1.70
C LEU A 44 3.58 -10.76 -0.84
N LEU A 45 4.72 -10.90 -1.50
CA LEU A 45 6.04 -11.03 -0.86
C LEU A 45 6.41 -9.86 0.07
N THR A 46 5.87 -8.66 -0.17
CA THR A 46 6.15 -7.46 0.62
C THR A 46 5.65 -7.52 2.06
N GLU A 47 4.80 -8.48 2.39
CA GLU A 47 4.16 -8.60 3.70
C GLU A 47 4.61 -9.87 4.45
N LEU A 48 5.57 -10.65 3.92
CA LEU A 48 6.06 -11.89 4.54
C LEU A 48 6.58 -11.70 5.97
N HIS A 49 7.20 -10.54 6.25
CA HIS A 49 7.63 -10.18 7.59
C HIS A 49 6.45 -10.11 8.56
N GLU A 50 5.27 -9.66 8.13
CA GLU A 50 4.09 -9.58 9.00
C GLU A 50 3.53 -10.97 9.35
N VAL A 51 3.59 -11.92 8.42
CA VAL A 51 3.23 -13.33 8.69
C VAL A 51 4.25 -13.98 9.60
N ALA A 52 5.55 -13.74 9.32
CA ALA A 52 6.62 -14.15 10.22
C ALA A 52 6.20 -13.67 11.59
N GLY A 53 5.98 -12.36 11.71
CA GLY A 53 5.38 -11.52 12.75
C GLY A 53 4.02 -11.88 13.37
N LYS A 54 3.32 -12.94 12.96
CA LYS A 54 1.96 -13.29 13.46
C LYS A 54 0.99 -12.09 13.53
N ARG A 55 1.22 -11.07 12.70
CA ARG A 55 0.38 -9.86 12.59
C ARG A 55 -0.73 -10.02 11.57
N ILE A 56 -0.57 -10.99 10.68
CA ILE A 56 -1.57 -11.42 9.72
C ILE A 56 -1.46 -12.94 9.58
N GLU A 57 -2.58 -13.55 9.19
CA GLU A 57 -2.64 -14.98 8.88
C GLU A 57 -1.99 -15.27 7.52
N GLU A 58 -1.69 -16.53 7.25
CA GLU A 58 -0.93 -16.95 6.06
C GLU A 58 -1.74 -16.79 4.77
N ASP A 59 -3.03 -17.10 4.82
CA ASP A 59 -3.98 -17.03 3.71
C ASP A 59 -4.23 -15.59 3.22
N ALA A 60 -3.95 -14.59 4.07
CA ALA A 60 -4.02 -13.16 3.77
C ALA A 60 -3.14 -12.72 2.57
N LEU A 61 -2.03 -13.42 2.36
CA LEU A 61 -1.02 -13.08 1.36
C LEU A 61 -1.15 -13.88 0.06
N GLU A 62 -2.09 -14.82 0.01
CA GLU A 62 -2.31 -15.70 -1.14
C GLU A 62 -3.54 -15.21 -1.93
N ILE A 63 -3.30 -14.69 -3.14
CA ILE A 63 -4.37 -14.28 -4.04
C ILE A 63 -4.55 -15.37 -5.10
N ASP A 64 -5.66 -16.10 -5.00
CA ASP A 64 -6.05 -17.12 -5.99
C ASP A 64 -6.02 -16.57 -7.43
N LEU A 65 -5.27 -17.23 -8.31
CA LEU A 65 -5.08 -16.83 -9.70
C LEU A 65 -6.35 -17.01 -10.53
N GLU A 66 -7.06 -18.12 -10.36
CA GLU A 66 -8.33 -18.38 -11.03
C GLU A 66 -9.36 -17.32 -10.66
N ARG A 67 -9.37 -16.89 -9.40
CA ARG A 67 -10.25 -15.81 -8.92
C ARG A 67 -10.00 -14.51 -9.68
N ILE A 68 -8.76 -14.02 -9.75
CA ILE A 68 -8.43 -12.74 -10.40
C ILE A 68 -8.52 -12.79 -11.93
N PHE A 69 -8.31 -13.97 -12.54
CA PHE A 69 -8.40 -14.16 -13.99
C PHE A 69 -9.75 -14.73 -14.49
N SER A 70 -10.69 -15.06 -13.59
CA SER A 70 -12.01 -15.66 -13.89
C SER A 70 -12.86 -14.95 -14.94
N SER A 71 -12.63 -13.66 -15.16
CA SER A 71 -13.37 -12.83 -16.13
C SER A 71 -12.49 -12.36 -17.29
N THR A 72 -11.36 -13.04 -17.49
CA THR A 72 -10.37 -12.77 -18.53
C THR A 72 -10.29 -13.93 -19.53
N ARG A 73 -9.42 -13.80 -20.53
CA ARG A 73 -9.09 -14.87 -21.51
C ARG A 73 -7.77 -15.57 -21.18
N VAL A 74 -7.18 -15.27 -20.03
CA VAL A 74 -5.90 -15.83 -19.60
C VAL A 74 -6.17 -17.24 -19.09
N ASN A 75 -5.51 -18.22 -19.68
CA ASN A 75 -5.53 -19.59 -19.19
C ASN A 75 -4.54 -19.69 -18.03
N ILE A 76 -4.97 -20.20 -16.89
CA ILE A 76 -4.12 -20.47 -15.74
C ILE A 76 -3.74 -21.95 -15.79
N VAL A 77 -2.45 -22.23 -15.64
CA VAL A 77 -1.92 -23.59 -15.57
C VAL A 77 -1.05 -23.68 -14.33
N GLN A 78 -1.42 -24.55 -13.41
CA GLN A 78 -0.56 -24.89 -12.29
C GLN A 78 0.39 -26.02 -12.73
N ASP A 79 1.65 -25.68 -12.99
CA ASP A 79 2.69 -26.67 -13.33
C ASP A 79 4.09 -26.08 -13.01
N GLU A 80 5.05 -26.95 -12.70
CA GLU A 80 6.44 -26.59 -12.47
C GLU A 80 7.27 -26.91 -13.72
N ILE A 81 7.71 -25.86 -14.42
CA ILE A 81 8.54 -26.01 -15.61
C ILE A 81 9.98 -26.26 -15.18
N ASN A 82 10.55 -27.35 -15.70
CA ASN A 82 11.90 -27.80 -15.37
C ASN A 82 12.91 -27.49 -16.50
N ASP A 83 12.45 -27.34 -17.74
CA ASP A 83 13.31 -27.11 -18.90
C ASP A 83 12.66 -26.23 -19.98
N ILE A 84 13.50 -25.54 -20.76
CA ILE A 84 13.08 -24.74 -21.92
C ILE A 84 13.98 -25.04 -23.12
N ASP A 85 13.36 -25.53 -24.19
CA ASP A 85 13.97 -25.62 -25.51
C ASP A 85 13.63 -24.35 -26.31
N PHE A 86 14.57 -23.40 -26.34
CA PHE A 86 14.37 -22.12 -27.03
C PHE A 86 14.38 -22.24 -28.56
N GLU A 87 15.04 -23.26 -29.12
CA GLU A 87 15.15 -23.48 -30.57
C GLU A 87 13.83 -24.03 -31.11
N ASN A 88 13.24 -25.00 -30.41
CA ASN A 88 11.95 -25.58 -30.76
C ASN A 88 10.76 -24.84 -30.14
N GLN A 89 11.02 -23.85 -29.28
CA GLN A 89 10.04 -23.00 -28.59
C GLN A 89 9.07 -23.80 -27.71
N ILE A 90 9.62 -24.64 -26.83
CA ILE A 90 8.87 -25.55 -25.95
C ILE A 90 9.32 -25.38 -24.49
N LEU A 91 8.37 -25.26 -23.57
CA LEU A 91 8.59 -25.44 -22.13
C LEU A 91 8.19 -26.86 -21.76
N SER A 92 8.95 -27.51 -20.87
CA SER A 92 8.64 -28.86 -20.40
C SER A 92 8.55 -28.92 -18.87
N SER A 93 7.49 -29.56 -18.37
CA SER A 93 7.38 -30.07 -17.01
C SER A 93 7.62 -31.58 -17.00
N ASP A 94 7.42 -32.23 -15.86
CA ASP A 94 7.53 -33.69 -15.75
C ASP A 94 6.47 -34.42 -16.59
N ASP A 95 5.27 -33.84 -16.71
CA ASP A 95 4.11 -34.48 -17.33
C ASP A 95 3.67 -33.83 -18.66
N HIS A 96 4.06 -32.58 -18.93
CA HIS A 96 3.53 -31.80 -20.04
C HIS A 96 4.59 -31.04 -20.84
N GLN A 97 4.22 -30.71 -22.08
CA GLN A 97 4.98 -29.81 -22.95
C GLN A 97 4.08 -28.67 -23.45
N TYR A 98 4.63 -27.47 -23.49
CA TYR A 98 3.92 -26.25 -23.85
C TYR A 98 4.69 -25.50 -24.94
N SER A 99 4.13 -25.45 -26.15
CA SER A 99 4.70 -24.67 -27.26
C SER A 99 4.31 -23.20 -27.15
N TYR A 100 5.24 -22.30 -27.46
CA TYR A 100 5.02 -20.85 -27.49
C TYR A 100 5.48 -20.22 -28.79
N ASP A 101 4.88 -19.07 -29.15
CA ASP A 101 5.43 -18.15 -30.13
C ASP A 101 6.17 -17.00 -29.43
N TYR A 102 5.66 -16.58 -28.26
CA TYR A 102 6.29 -15.59 -27.38
C TYR A 102 6.33 -16.08 -25.94
N LEU A 103 7.46 -15.88 -25.27
CA LEU A 103 7.68 -16.28 -23.88
C LEU A 103 8.07 -15.06 -23.03
N ILE A 104 7.41 -14.90 -21.88
CA ILE A 104 7.82 -13.98 -20.81
C ILE A 104 8.29 -14.81 -19.62
N MET A 105 9.56 -14.70 -19.25
CA MET A 105 10.18 -15.37 -18.12
C MET A 105 10.15 -14.47 -16.87
N GLY A 106 9.39 -14.87 -15.85
CA GLY A 106 9.22 -14.16 -14.57
C GLY A 106 9.18 -15.11 -13.38
N ALA A 107 10.09 -16.09 -13.34
CA ALA A 107 10.16 -17.14 -12.30
C ALA A 107 10.56 -16.64 -10.88
N GLY A 108 10.82 -15.34 -10.73
CA GLY A 108 11.22 -14.69 -9.49
C GLY A 108 12.70 -14.83 -9.15
N SER A 109 12.98 -14.56 -7.88
CA SER A 109 14.30 -14.59 -7.26
C SER A 109 14.30 -15.51 -6.04
N LYS A 110 15.47 -15.74 -5.48
CA LYS A 110 15.71 -16.43 -4.22
C LYS A 110 16.72 -15.64 -3.37
N PRO A 111 16.80 -15.90 -2.05
CA PRO A 111 17.89 -15.38 -1.23
C PRO A 111 19.25 -15.73 -1.81
N SER A 112 20.19 -14.80 -1.76
CA SER A 112 21.59 -15.04 -2.09
C SER A 112 22.41 -15.12 -0.81
N SER A 113 23.32 -16.09 -0.69
CA SER A 113 24.31 -16.13 0.40
C SER A 113 25.35 -15.02 0.30
N CYS A 114 25.41 -14.31 -0.83
CA CYS A 114 26.43 -13.31 -1.14
C CYS A 114 27.87 -13.86 -1.05
N GLY A 115 28.05 -15.18 -1.10
CA GLY A 115 29.33 -15.86 -0.92
C GLY A 115 29.78 -16.06 0.54
N VAL A 116 28.90 -15.79 1.52
CA VAL A 116 29.17 -16.03 2.95
C VAL A 116 28.92 -17.50 3.28
N GLU A 117 29.90 -18.15 3.89
CA GLU A 117 29.84 -19.56 4.28
C GLU A 117 28.86 -19.77 5.45
N GLY A 118 28.11 -20.87 5.41
CA GLY A 118 27.21 -21.28 6.49
C GLY A 118 25.83 -20.62 6.48
N VAL A 119 25.52 -19.74 5.52
CA VAL A 119 24.21 -19.08 5.42
C VAL A 119 23.10 -20.11 5.19
N GLU A 120 23.30 -21.06 4.27
CA GLU A 120 22.27 -22.05 3.91
C GLU A 120 22.04 -23.08 5.03
N GLU A 121 23.08 -23.38 5.82
CA GLU A 121 23.06 -24.39 6.87
C GLU A 121 22.62 -23.86 8.23
N HIS A 122 22.89 -22.59 8.52
CA HIS A 122 22.81 -22.04 9.88
C HIS A 122 21.98 -20.75 10.01
N ALA A 123 21.42 -20.22 8.92
CA ALA A 123 20.55 -19.05 8.95
C ALA A 123 19.17 -19.31 8.33
N PHE A 124 18.17 -18.63 8.85
CA PHE A 124 16.85 -18.54 8.23
C PHE A 124 16.88 -17.45 7.15
N THR A 125 16.14 -17.65 6.06
CA THR A 125 15.84 -16.59 5.09
C THR A 125 14.43 -16.05 5.33
N LEU A 126 14.03 -14.99 4.63
CA LEU A 126 12.66 -14.48 4.63
C LEU A 126 12.22 -14.16 3.20
N TRP A 127 11.90 -15.20 2.45
CA TRP A 127 11.54 -15.09 1.03
C TRP A 127 10.31 -15.92 0.63
N SER A 128 9.86 -16.81 1.50
CA SER A 128 8.71 -17.66 1.28
C SER A 128 7.75 -17.65 2.48
N MET A 129 6.53 -18.14 2.26
CA MET A 129 5.59 -18.37 3.38
C MET A 129 6.14 -19.41 4.37
N ASP A 130 6.85 -20.42 3.86
CA ASP A 130 7.48 -21.46 4.68
C ASP A 130 8.61 -20.89 5.55
N ASP A 131 9.37 -19.92 5.03
CA ASP A 131 10.39 -19.19 5.77
C ASP A 131 9.76 -18.45 6.95
N SER A 132 8.70 -17.67 6.70
CA SER A 132 7.97 -16.93 7.73
C SER A 132 7.48 -17.85 8.85
N LYS A 133 6.90 -19.00 8.49
CA LYS A 133 6.41 -20.01 9.45
C LYS A 133 7.55 -20.65 10.23
N SER A 134 8.66 -20.94 9.56
CA SER A 134 9.83 -21.60 10.17
C SER A 134 10.50 -20.67 11.18
N ILE A 135 10.70 -19.39 10.83
CA ILE A 135 11.20 -18.37 11.76
C ILE A 135 10.30 -18.29 13.00
N ARG A 136 8.98 -18.16 12.82
CA ARG A 136 8.03 -18.05 13.93
C ARG A 136 8.10 -19.25 14.87
N ARG A 137 8.01 -20.46 14.33
CA ARG A 137 8.08 -21.70 15.12
C ARG A 137 9.41 -21.83 15.86
N HIS A 138 10.51 -21.44 15.21
CA HIS A 138 11.84 -21.48 15.82
C HIS A 138 11.96 -20.49 16.97
N VAL A 139 11.52 -19.25 16.79
CA VAL A 139 11.52 -18.23 17.85
C VAL A 139 10.69 -18.67 19.05
N GLU A 140 9.47 -19.18 18.83
CA GLU A 140 8.62 -19.71 19.91
C GLU A 140 9.29 -20.89 20.63
N LYS A 141 9.94 -21.79 19.89
CA LYS A 141 10.71 -22.90 20.46
C LYS A 141 11.89 -22.42 21.30
N CYS A 142 12.68 -21.47 20.82
CA CYS A 142 13.80 -20.90 21.58
C CYS A 142 13.34 -20.26 22.89
N LEU A 143 12.21 -19.54 22.87
CA LEU A 143 11.61 -18.96 24.08
C LEU A 143 11.15 -20.03 25.07
N GLN A 144 10.54 -21.11 24.59
CA GLN A 144 10.13 -22.25 25.42
C GLN A 144 11.33 -22.96 26.06
N GLU A 145 12.38 -23.22 25.27
CA GLU A 145 13.62 -23.84 25.75
C GLU A 145 14.35 -22.95 26.75
N ALA A 146 14.41 -21.64 26.51
CA ALA A 146 15.05 -20.69 27.41
C ALA A 146 14.47 -20.80 28.82
N ARG A 147 13.14 -20.90 28.98
CA ARG A 147 12.46 -21.03 30.29
C ARG A 147 12.88 -22.25 31.09
N MET A 148 13.33 -23.31 30.42
CA MET A 148 13.72 -24.57 31.04
C MET A 148 15.24 -24.69 31.19
N THR A 149 15.99 -23.67 30.76
CA THR A 149 17.46 -23.66 30.74
C THR A 149 18.00 -22.88 31.93
N ASP A 150 18.74 -23.56 32.80
CA ASP A 150 19.40 -22.94 33.96
C ASP A 150 20.77 -22.33 33.60
N ASP A 151 21.47 -22.90 32.61
CA ASP A 151 22.75 -22.37 32.15
C ASP A 151 22.57 -20.98 31.53
N GLN A 152 23.23 -19.99 32.11
CA GLN A 152 23.04 -18.60 31.73
C GLN A 152 23.63 -18.29 30.35
N ALA A 153 24.70 -19.00 29.96
CA ALA A 153 25.29 -18.81 28.64
C ALA A 153 24.36 -19.36 27.55
N GLU A 154 23.91 -20.61 27.69
CA GLU A 154 22.95 -21.23 26.77
C GLU A 154 21.63 -20.46 26.71
N ARG A 155 21.09 -20.04 27.87
CA ARG A 155 19.88 -19.23 27.94
C ARG A 155 20.04 -17.91 27.21
N LYS A 156 21.21 -17.26 27.31
CA LYS A 156 21.50 -16.05 26.56
C LYS A 156 21.49 -16.32 25.05
N GLU A 157 22.15 -17.38 24.60
CA GLU A 157 22.18 -17.76 23.17
C GLU A 157 20.77 -18.01 22.59
N LEU A 158 19.90 -18.64 23.38
CA LEU A 158 18.48 -18.87 23.06
C LEU A 158 17.66 -17.56 22.94
N LEU A 159 18.06 -16.51 23.64
CA LEU A 159 17.37 -15.21 23.71
C LEU A 159 18.07 -14.11 22.91
N SER A 160 19.11 -14.46 22.15
CA SER A 160 19.79 -13.57 21.21
C SER A 160 19.30 -13.83 19.79
N PHE A 161 18.85 -12.76 19.12
CA PHE A 161 18.29 -12.78 17.77
C PHE A 161 19.14 -11.88 16.86
N ALA A 162 19.73 -12.44 15.82
CA ALA A 162 20.59 -11.73 14.88
C ALA A 162 19.92 -11.62 13.51
N VAL A 163 19.76 -10.39 13.00
CA VAL A 163 19.31 -10.13 11.63
C VAL A 163 20.48 -9.54 10.83
N ALA A 164 21.00 -10.31 9.88
CA ALA A 164 22.02 -9.87 8.94
C ALA A 164 21.34 -9.20 7.73
N GLY A 165 21.73 -7.97 7.44
CA GLY A 165 21.14 -7.10 6.42
C GLY A 165 20.38 -5.94 7.05
N GLY A 166 20.78 -4.71 6.73
CA GLY A 166 20.12 -3.47 7.11
C GLY A 166 19.26 -2.87 6.00
N GLY A 167 18.95 -3.65 4.96
CA GLY A 167 18.01 -3.28 3.89
C GLY A 167 16.55 -3.30 4.34
N PHE A 168 15.62 -3.18 3.38
CA PHE A 168 14.17 -3.11 3.67
C PHE A 168 13.68 -4.32 4.48
N THR A 169 13.90 -5.53 3.97
CA THR A 169 13.46 -6.78 4.61
C THR A 169 14.05 -6.97 6.00
N GLY A 170 15.35 -6.69 6.18
CA GLY A 170 16.03 -6.83 7.46
C GLY A 170 15.49 -5.89 8.53
N VAL A 171 15.30 -4.61 8.19
CA VAL A 171 14.73 -3.62 9.11
C VAL A 171 13.27 -3.94 9.44
N GLU A 172 12.48 -4.39 8.46
CA GLU A 172 11.11 -4.82 8.69
C GLU A 172 11.05 -6.02 9.64
N MET A 173 11.87 -7.05 9.41
CA MET A 173 11.95 -8.22 10.28
C MET A 173 12.38 -7.87 11.71
N VAL A 174 13.36 -6.97 11.88
CA VAL A 174 13.73 -6.46 13.21
C VAL A 174 12.56 -5.74 13.87
N GLY A 175 11.78 -5.00 13.08
CA GLY A 175 10.55 -4.38 13.51
C GLY A 175 9.55 -5.37 14.12
N GLU A 176 9.35 -6.51 13.46
CA GLU A 176 8.50 -7.60 13.96
C GLU A 176 9.05 -8.21 15.24
N LEU A 177 10.36 -8.51 15.28
CA LEU A 177 11.03 -9.03 16.48
C LEU A 177 10.84 -8.11 17.69
N ILE A 178 10.92 -6.79 17.50
CA ILE A 178 10.69 -5.81 18.59
C ILE A 178 9.31 -6.02 19.23
N GLU A 179 8.25 -6.16 18.42
CA GLU A 179 6.88 -6.25 18.92
C GLU A 179 6.58 -7.63 19.52
N TRP A 180 7.10 -8.68 18.88
CA TRP A 180 7.06 -10.05 19.36
C TRP A 180 7.62 -10.23 20.73
N LEU A 181 8.86 -9.78 20.91
CA LEU A 181 9.62 -10.07 22.10
C LEU A 181 9.04 -9.28 23.29
N ASP A 182 8.33 -8.17 23.04
CA ASP A 182 7.53 -7.47 24.06
C ASP A 182 6.25 -8.25 24.46
N GLU A 183 5.58 -8.96 23.54
CA GLU A 183 4.42 -9.82 23.82
C GLU A 183 4.84 -11.15 24.45
N TYR A 184 5.79 -11.83 23.84
CA TYR A 184 6.32 -13.11 24.28
C TYR A 184 7.09 -13.04 25.59
N SER A 185 7.78 -11.94 25.89
CA SER A 185 8.36 -11.72 27.24
C SER A 185 7.29 -11.89 28.33
N LYS A 186 6.06 -11.40 28.09
CA LYS A 186 4.94 -11.52 29.05
C LYS A 186 4.32 -12.92 29.03
N GLU A 187 4.11 -13.49 27.85
CA GLU A 187 3.51 -14.82 27.69
C GLU A 187 4.38 -15.93 28.31
N TYR A 188 5.69 -15.87 28.05
CA TYR A 188 6.67 -16.86 28.49
C TYR A 188 7.32 -16.51 29.84
N ASN A 189 6.96 -15.37 30.45
CA ASN A 189 7.52 -14.88 31.71
C ASN A 189 9.06 -14.80 31.69
N ILE A 190 9.60 -14.24 30.61
CA ILE A 190 11.03 -13.97 30.41
C ILE A 190 11.23 -12.46 30.55
N SER A 191 12.26 -12.01 31.27
CA SER A 191 12.49 -10.57 31.38
C SER A 191 12.90 -9.99 30.03
N ARG A 192 12.33 -8.85 29.65
CA ARG A 192 12.65 -8.18 28.39
C ARG A 192 14.13 -7.80 28.27
N ASP A 193 14.79 -7.56 29.41
CA ASP A 193 16.21 -7.21 29.51
C ASP A 193 17.15 -8.40 29.21
N GLU A 194 16.64 -9.65 29.24
CA GLU A 194 17.41 -10.84 28.87
C GLU A 194 17.45 -11.05 27.35
N ILE A 195 16.58 -10.37 26.60
CA ILE A 195 16.41 -10.56 25.16
C ILE A 195 17.25 -9.55 24.39
N GLU A 196 18.17 -10.04 23.56
CA GLU A 196 19.05 -9.23 22.74
C GLU A 196 18.67 -9.33 21.26
N ILE A 197 18.48 -8.18 20.61
CA ILE A 197 18.21 -8.10 19.17
C ILE A 197 19.37 -7.38 18.51
N TYR A 198 19.93 -7.97 17.46
CA TYR A 198 21.01 -7.41 16.66
C TYR A 198 20.57 -7.19 15.23
N ASN A 199 20.96 -6.05 14.66
CA ASN A 199 20.87 -5.83 13.22
C ASN A 199 22.24 -5.44 12.68
N PHE A 200 22.76 -6.24 11.75
CA PHE A 200 24.07 -6.06 11.14
C PHE A 200 23.92 -5.57 9.71
N GLU A 201 24.71 -4.57 9.33
CA GLU A 201 24.79 -4.04 7.97
C GLU A 201 26.25 -3.82 7.61
N GLY A 202 26.65 -4.26 6.42
CA GLY A 202 28.01 -4.12 5.93
C GLY A 202 28.34 -2.69 5.48
N LEU A 203 27.34 -1.95 5.02
CA LEU A 203 27.47 -0.55 4.66
C LEU A 203 27.47 0.36 5.90
N ASP A 204 27.89 1.61 5.71
CA ASP A 204 27.97 2.60 6.81
C ASP A 204 26.63 2.86 7.50
N GLN A 205 25.51 2.58 6.83
CA GLN A 205 24.17 2.82 7.35
C GLN A 205 23.14 1.79 6.88
N ILE A 206 22.14 1.55 7.72
CA ILE A 206 20.92 0.82 7.34
C ILE A 206 20.10 1.65 6.33
N LEU A 207 19.26 0.99 5.55
CA LEU A 207 18.38 1.60 4.55
C LEU A 207 19.14 2.57 3.63
N PRO A 208 20.23 2.12 2.97
CA PRO A 208 21.13 2.99 2.20
C PRO A 208 20.44 3.71 1.03
N ASN A 209 19.25 3.24 0.64
CA ASN A 209 18.41 3.82 -0.42
C ASN A 209 17.49 4.96 0.06
N LEU A 210 17.50 5.29 1.35
CA LEU A 210 16.73 6.41 1.92
C LEU A 210 17.65 7.59 2.21
N SER A 211 17.06 8.78 2.30
CA SER A 211 17.76 9.97 2.79
C SER A 211 18.31 9.79 4.21
N ASP A 212 19.49 10.36 4.49
CA ASP A 212 20.19 10.28 5.77
C ASP A 212 19.32 10.68 6.97
N GLU A 213 18.38 11.62 6.78
CA GLU A 213 17.43 12.02 7.81
C GLU A 213 16.48 10.87 8.20
N LEU A 214 15.94 10.16 7.21
CA LEU A 214 15.05 9.01 7.43
C LEU A 214 15.82 7.84 8.05
N VAL A 215 17.03 7.57 7.56
CA VAL A 215 17.93 6.54 8.11
C VAL A 215 18.22 6.81 9.59
N LYS A 216 18.54 8.06 9.95
CA LYS A 216 18.77 8.46 11.34
C LYS A 216 17.53 8.28 12.20
N LYS A 217 16.33 8.60 11.69
CA LYS A 217 15.07 8.42 12.41
C LYS A 217 14.75 6.94 12.67
N ALA A 218 14.89 6.08 11.65
CA ALA A 218 14.71 4.63 11.79
C ALA A 218 15.72 4.03 12.78
N SER A 219 17.01 4.35 12.62
CA SER A 219 18.08 3.89 13.51
C SER A 219 17.86 4.29 14.97
N ASN A 220 17.46 5.54 15.22
CA ASN A 220 17.16 6.03 16.56
C ASN A 220 15.94 5.32 17.17
N TYR A 221 14.92 5.04 16.36
CA TYR A 221 13.75 4.28 16.81
C TYR A 221 14.13 2.86 17.23
N MET A 222 14.89 2.13 16.38
CA MET A 222 15.37 0.77 16.69
C MET A 222 16.25 0.74 17.94
N ARG A 223 17.21 1.67 18.07
CA ARG A 223 18.07 1.77 19.26
C ARG A 223 17.26 2.07 20.53
N LYS A 224 16.25 2.95 20.44
CA LYS A 224 15.33 3.23 21.56
C LYS A 224 14.53 2.00 21.97
N LYS A 225 14.30 1.06 21.05
CA LYS A 225 13.64 -0.23 21.29
C LYS A 225 14.60 -1.34 21.72
N GLY A 226 15.86 -1.01 22.03
CA GLY A 226 16.85 -1.95 22.55
C GLY A 226 17.55 -2.79 21.47
N VAL A 227 17.46 -2.39 20.19
CA VAL A 227 18.19 -3.08 19.12
C VAL A 227 19.64 -2.63 19.06
N ASN A 228 20.56 -3.59 19.02
CA ASN A 228 21.97 -3.40 18.76
C ASN A 228 22.22 -3.28 17.25
N VAL A 229 22.09 -2.05 16.72
CA VAL A 229 22.38 -1.75 15.32
C VAL A 229 23.88 -1.57 15.12
N LYS A 230 24.49 -2.45 14.32
CA LYS A 230 25.91 -2.44 13.93
C LYS A 230 26.01 -2.28 12.41
N THR A 231 26.75 -1.26 11.98
CA THR A 231 26.94 -0.90 10.57
C THR A 231 28.44 -0.84 10.26
N GLY A 232 28.81 -0.89 8.99
CA GLY A 232 30.17 -0.73 8.50
C GLY A 232 31.02 -2.00 8.52
N GLU A 233 30.44 -3.15 8.89
CA GLU A 233 31.16 -4.43 8.92
C GLU A 233 30.33 -5.56 8.34
N PHE A 234 30.88 -6.23 7.34
CA PHE A 234 30.23 -7.37 6.67
C PHE A 234 30.35 -8.64 7.53
N VAL A 235 29.36 -9.53 7.37
CA VAL A 235 29.42 -10.90 7.91
C VAL A 235 30.47 -11.69 7.13
N ASP A 236 31.41 -12.31 7.85
CA ASP A 236 32.45 -13.17 7.30
C ASP A 236 31.91 -14.58 7.04
N LYS A 237 31.33 -15.19 8.08
CA LYS A 237 30.72 -16.52 8.05
C LYS A 237 29.69 -16.71 9.16
N ILE A 238 28.85 -17.72 9.00
CA ILE A 238 27.89 -18.18 9.99
C ILE A 238 28.24 -19.62 10.38
N GLU A 239 28.36 -19.88 11.67
CA GLU A 239 28.55 -21.22 12.24
C GLU A 239 27.29 -21.58 13.04
N GLU A 240 27.22 -22.82 13.54
CA GLU A 240 26.12 -23.26 14.40
C GLU A 240 25.94 -22.30 15.59
N ASN A 241 24.77 -21.64 15.65
CA ASN A 241 24.38 -20.66 16.67
C ASN A 241 25.33 -19.45 16.82
N LYS A 242 26.11 -19.11 15.79
CA LYS A 242 27.10 -18.01 15.87
C LYS A 242 27.28 -17.28 14.55
N LEU A 243 27.20 -15.94 14.59
CA LEU A 243 27.52 -15.04 13.48
C LEU A 243 28.87 -14.38 13.72
N ILE A 244 29.74 -14.36 12.70
CA ILE A 244 31.09 -13.80 12.78
C ILE A 244 31.21 -12.66 11.77
N LEU A 245 31.68 -11.49 12.21
CA LEU A 245 31.98 -10.34 11.37
C LEU A 245 33.45 -10.32 10.92
N ASN A 246 33.75 -9.57 9.86
CA ASN A 246 35.12 -9.42 9.32
C ASN A 246 36.12 -8.82 10.32
N ASP A 247 35.66 -8.02 11.28
CA ASP A 247 36.51 -7.47 12.35
C ASP A 247 36.85 -8.50 13.46
N GLY A 248 36.32 -9.72 13.33
CA GLY A 248 36.48 -10.81 14.30
C GLY A 248 35.46 -10.78 15.45
N LEU A 249 34.49 -9.85 15.44
CA LEU A 249 33.42 -9.85 16.42
C LEU A 249 32.51 -11.07 16.21
N GLU A 250 32.37 -11.87 17.28
CA GLU A 250 31.45 -13.01 17.30
C GLU A 250 30.19 -12.67 18.10
N VAL A 251 29.03 -12.99 17.53
CA VAL A 251 27.74 -12.90 18.22
C VAL A 251 27.08 -14.27 18.22
N LYS A 252 26.87 -14.81 19.42
CA LYS A 252 26.16 -16.06 19.60
C LYS A 252 24.66 -15.82 19.64
N ALA A 253 23.93 -16.49 18.77
CA ALA A 253 22.50 -16.36 18.63
C ALA A 253 21.97 -17.65 18.01
N ARG A 254 20.99 -18.29 18.67
CA ARG A 254 20.31 -19.46 18.09
C ARG A 254 19.36 -19.08 16.95
N THR A 255 18.99 -17.81 16.84
CA THR A 255 18.19 -17.30 15.73
C THR A 255 19.02 -16.33 14.92
N ILE A 256 19.43 -16.75 13.73
CA ILE A 256 20.13 -15.92 12.75
C ILE A 256 19.26 -15.85 11.50
N ILE A 257 18.88 -14.63 11.08
CA ILE A 257 18.03 -14.38 9.92
C ILE A 257 18.84 -13.58 8.90
N TRP A 258 18.98 -14.13 7.70
CA TRP A 258 19.73 -13.57 6.59
C TRP A 258 18.82 -12.83 5.60
N THR A 259 19.13 -11.56 5.35
CA THR A 259 18.35 -10.66 4.47
C THR A 259 19.22 -9.80 3.55
N CYS A 260 20.50 -10.16 3.37
CA CYS A 260 21.52 -9.31 2.73
C CYS A 260 21.45 -9.24 1.20
N GLY A 261 20.58 -10.00 0.53
CA GLY A 261 20.50 -9.96 -0.93
C GLY A 261 19.66 -11.05 -1.55
N VAL A 262 19.35 -10.85 -2.82
CA VAL A 262 18.61 -11.78 -3.67
C VAL A 262 19.28 -11.94 -5.02
N GLU A 263 19.12 -13.11 -5.59
CA GLU A 263 19.56 -13.46 -6.94
C GLU A 263 18.40 -14.08 -7.72
N ALA A 264 18.50 -14.13 -9.04
CA ALA A 264 17.46 -14.77 -9.84
C ALA A 264 17.29 -16.25 -9.45
N ALA A 265 16.07 -16.79 -9.58
CA ALA A 265 15.81 -18.20 -9.30
C ALA A 265 16.72 -19.12 -10.13
N ASP A 266 17.02 -20.32 -9.60
CA ASP A 266 17.90 -21.29 -10.26
C ASP A 266 17.46 -21.63 -11.68
N PHE A 267 16.15 -21.65 -11.92
CA PHE A 267 15.57 -21.82 -13.24
C PHE A 267 16.09 -20.79 -14.26
N ALA A 268 16.18 -19.51 -13.88
CA ALA A 268 16.72 -18.46 -14.74
C ALA A 268 18.24 -18.63 -14.93
N ALA A 269 18.96 -18.95 -13.85
CA ALA A 269 20.40 -19.17 -13.87
C ALA A 269 20.81 -20.33 -14.79
N ASN A 270 20.01 -21.41 -14.78
CA ASN A 270 20.27 -22.64 -15.51
C ASN A 270 19.61 -22.70 -16.89
N SER A 271 18.91 -21.64 -17.30
CA SER A 271 18.22 -21.56 -18.60
C SER A 271 19.17 -21.57 -19.82
N GLY A 272 20.48 -21.43 -19.63
CA GLY A 272 21.44 -21.33 -20.74
C GLY A 272 21.49 -19.97 -21.43
N LEU A 273 20.68 -19.00 -20.97
CA LEU A 273 20.75 -17.61 -21.41
C LEU A 273 21.90 -16.87 -20.73
N ALA A 274 22.38 -15.80 -21.34
CA ALA A 274 23.42 -14.96 -20.74
C ALA A 274 22.90 -14.26 -19.47
N THR A 275 23.64 -14.37 -18.36
CA THR A 275 23.25 -13.80 -17.06
C THR A 275 24.27 -12.78 -16.53
N SER A 276 23.80 -11.94 -15.61
CA SER A 276 24.60 -11.05 -14.77
C SER A 276 25.19 -11.79 -13.56
N ARG A 277 25.98 -11.09 -12.73
CA ARG A 277 26.58 -11.67 -11.51
C ARG A 277 25.55 -12.23 -10.52
N ALA A 278 24.37 -11.62 -10.41
CA ALA A 278 23.28 -12.08 -9.53
C ALA A 278 22.32 -13.05 -10.27
N ASN A 279 22.84 -13.76 -11.28
CA ASN A 279 22.13 -14.73 -12.12
C ASN A 279 20.92 -14.18 -12.90
N ARG A 280 20.69 -12.86 -12.90
CA ARG A 280 19.61 -12.25 -13.68
C ARG A 280 19.94 -12.28 -15.17
N ILE A 281 18.99 -12.70 -16.00
CA ILE A 281 19.06 -12.80 -17.46
C ILE A 281 19.30 -11.42 -18.07
N LYS A 282 20.32 -11.29 -18.91
CA LYS A 282 20.61 -10.06 -19.66
C LYS A 282 19.54 -9.81 -20.71
N VAL A 283 19.01 -8.59 -20.69
CA VAL A 283 17.97 -8.16 -21.62
C VAL A 283 18.32 -6.80 -22.21
N ASN A 284 17.82 -6.54 -23.42
CA ASN A 284 17.91 -5.22 -24.02
C ASN A 284 16.88 -4.25 -23.39
N LYS A 285 16.89 -2.99 -23.85
CA LYS A 285 15.95 -1.94 -23.42
C LYS A 285 14.46 -2.22 -23.71
N TYR A 286 14.15 -3.25 -24.48
CA TYR A 286 12.80 -3.74 -24.77
C TYR A 286 12.43 -4.99 -23.96
N LEU A 287 13.31 -5.42 -23.05
CA LEU A 287 13.22 -6.61 -22.21
C LEU A 287 13.36 -7.96 -22.94
N GLN A 288 13.81 -7.95 -24.18
CA GLN A 288 14.12 -9.17 -24.94
C GLN A 288 15.46 -9.73 -24.49
N THR A 289 15.57 -11.05 -24.44
CA THR A 289 16.87 -11.71 -24.23
C THR A 289 17.84 -11.37 -25.37
N GLU A 290 19.14 -11.42 -25.09
CA GLU A 290 20.16 -11.16 -26.12
C GLU A 290 20.17 -12.23 -27.23
N SER A 291 19.74 -13.46 -26.91
CA SER A 291 19.83 -14.61 -27.81
C SER A 291 18.56 -14.85 -28.62
N TYR A 292 17.37 -14.57 -28.06
CA TYR A 292 16.08 -14.85 -28.70
C TYR A 292 15.16 -13.63 -28.62
N SER A 293 14.75 -13.11 -29.77
CA SER A 293 13.95 -11.89 -29.88
C SER A 293 12.48 -12.08 -29.48
N ASN A 294 11.99 -13.32 -29.46
CA ASN A 294 10.64 -13.67 -29.01
C ASN A 294 10.56 -14.08 -27.52
N VAL A 295 11.69 -14.06 -26.82
CA VAL A 295 11.79 -14.38 -25.38
C VAL A 295 12.12 -13.10 -24.61
N TYR A 296 11.37 -12.86 -23.55
CA TYR A 296 11.50 -11.72 -22.67
C TYR A 296 11.79 -12.19 -21.25
N ALA A 297 12.54 -11.41 -20.48
CA ALA A 297 12.68 -11.62 -19.04
C ALA A 297 12.22 -10.38 -18.28
N ILE A 298 11.54 -10.58 -17.14
CA ILE A 298 10.93 -9.51 -16.35
C ILE A 298 11.16 -9.69 -14.85
N GLY A 299 10.87 -8.63 -14.07
CA GLY A 299 11.06 -8.63 -12.63
C GLY A 299 12.47 -8.99 -12.23
N ASP A 300 12.61 -9.72 -11.13
CA ASP A 300 13.91 -10.05 -10.56
C ASP A 300 14.72 -11.03 -11.42
N ASN A 301 14.10 -11.69 -12.41
CA ASN A 301 14.80 -12.51 -13.40
C ASN A 301 15.63 -11.67 -14.36
N ALA A 302 15.30 -10.39 -14.54
CA ALA A 302 15.89 -9.56 -15.58
C ALA A 302 16.98 -8.65 -15.04
N ALA A 303 18.13 -8.64 -15.72
CA ALA A 303 19.12 -7.58 -15.61
C ALA A 303 18.71 -6.41 -16.52
N ALA A 304 17.53 -5.83 -16.25
CA ALA A 304 16.98 -4.76 -17.06
C ALA A 304 17.84 -3.48 -16.93
N PRO A 305 18.31 -2.91 -18.05
CA PRO A 305 19.11 -1.69 -18.00
C PRO A 305 18.28 -0.51 -17.50
N TRP A 306 18.89 0.28 -16.62
CA TRP A 306 18.30 1.45 -15.96
C TRP A 306 19.40 2.50 -15.73
N ASN A 307 19.03 3.76 -15.56
CA ASN A 307 19.88 4.93 -15.21
C ASN A 307 21.41 4.69 -15.16
N ASN A 308 22.17 5.29 -16.09
CA ASN A 308 23.64 5.20 -16.14
C ASN A 308 24.16 3.75 -16.18
N ASP A 309 23.54 2.90 -17.00
CA ASP A 309 23.90 1.47 -17.20
C ASP A 309 23.81 0.61 -15.92
N GLN A 310 23.06 1.05 -14.92
CA GLN A 310 22.73 0.24 -13.74
C GLN A 310 21.65 -0.79 -14.07
N ILE A 311 21.55 -1.83 -13.24
CA ILE A 311 20.44 -2.78 -13.32
C ILE A 311 19.30 -2.25 -12.47
N LEU A 312 18.06 -2.35 -12.98
CA LEU A 312 16.86 -1.99 -12.25
C LEU A 312 16.76 -2.78 -10.91
N PRO A 313 16.51 -2.11 -9.77
CA PRO A 313 16.47 -2.79 -8.48
C PRO A 313 15.30 -3.77 -8.37
N ALA A 314 15.46 -4.81 -7.55
CA ALA A 314 14.41 -5.79 -7.27
C ALA A 314 13.33 -5.18 -6.35
N LEU A 315 12.28 -4.64 -6.97
CA LEU A 315 11.13 -4.03 -6.30
C LEU A 315 9.85 -4.48 -6.98
N VAL A 316 8.72 -4.40 -6.27
CA VAL A 316 7.39 -4.66 -6.85
C VAL A 316 7.13 -3.76 -8.07
N GLU A 317 7.37 -2.46 -7.95
CA GLU A 317 7.20 -1.53 -9.07
C GLU A 317 8.08 -1.90 -10.27
N SER A 318 9.33 -2.31 -10.03
CA SER A 318 10.23 -2.79 -11.09
C SER A 318 9.66 -4.01 -11.80
N ALA A 319 9.13 -4.98 -11.05
CA ALA A 319 8.51 -6.18 -11.61
C ALA A 319 7.26 -5.86 -12.44
N GLN A 320 6.37 -5.00 -11.94
CA GLN A 320 5.17 -4.60 -12.65
C GLN A 320 5.50 -3.83 -13.94
N GLN A 321 6.40 -2.84 -13.86
CA GLN A 321 6.78 -2.01 -15.01
C GLN A 321 7.49 -2.82 -16.10
N THR A 322 8.36 -3.76 -15.71
CA THR A 322 9.00 -4.68 -16.67
C THR A 322 7.98 -5.65 -17.28
N GLY A 323 7.06 -6.20 -16.48
CA GLY A 323 5.96 -7.03 -16.98
C GLY A 323 5.06 -6.30 -17.99
N GLU A 324 4.69 -5.05 -17.69
CA GLU A 324 3.89 -4.22 -18.60
C GLU A 324 4.64 -3.92 -19.91
N CYS A 325 5.92 -3.54 -19.82
CA CYS A 325 6.75 -3.23 -20.99
C CYS A 325 6.91 -4.45 -21.92
N ALA A 326 7.26 -5.62 -21.37
CA ALA A 326 7.39 -6.85 -22.16
C ALA A 326 6.07 -7.22 -22.86
N ALA A 327 4.95 -7.14 -22.14
CA ALA A 327 3.63 -7.37 -22.72
C ALA A 327 3.32 -6.40 -23.88
N LYS A 328 3.58 -5.09 -23.70
CA LYS A 328 3.40 -4.08 -24.76
C LYS A 328 4.26 -4.38 -25.99
N ASN A 329 5.50 -4.84 -25.80
CA ASN A 329 6.42 -5.14 -26.89
C ASN A 329 6.04 -6.40 -27.67
N ILE A 330 5.49 -7.43 -27.02
CA ILE A 330 4.89 -8.59 -27.68
C ILE A 330 3.65 -8.16 -28.49
N ILE A 331 2.81 -7.29 -27.92
CA ILE A 331 1.63 -6.76 -28.62
C ILE A 331 2.04 -5.95 -29.85
N ALA A 332 3.12 -5.17 -29.76
CA ALA A 332 3.66 -4.43 -30.89
C ALA A 332 4.09 -5.38 -32.01
N ASP A 333 4.79 -6.46 -31.71
CA ASP A 333 5.18 -7.47 -32.72
C ASP A 333 3.96 -8.09 -33.40
N ILE A 334 2.98 -8.54 -32.61
CA ILE A 334 1.75 -9.17 -33.13
C ILE A 334 0.96 -8.23 -34.04
N LYS A 335 0.98 -6.91 -33.76
CA LYS A 335 0.23 -5.90 -34.52
C LYS A 335 1.05 -5.21 -35.60
N GLY A 336 2.35 -5.51 -35.72
CA GLY A 336 3.27 -4.83 -36.64
C GLY A 336 3.55 -3.36 -36.25
N GLY A 337 3.51 -3.04 -34.96
CA GLY A 337 3.82 -1.72 -34.41
C GLY A 337 5.29 -1.56 -33.98
N SER A 338 5.63 -0.37 -33.45
CA SER A 338 6.95 -0.10 -32.88
C SER A 338 7.03 -0.51 -31.42
N LYS A 339 8.16 -1.08 -31.00
CA LYS A 339 8.46 -1.38 -29.60
C LYS A 339 8.69 -0.12 -28.77
N GLU A 340 8.37 -0.22 -27.50
CA GLU A 340 8.55 0.82 -26.48
C GLU A 340 9.71 0.42 -25.55
N GLU A 341 10.63 1.36 -25.33
CA GLU A 341 11.75 1.18 -24.40
C GLU A 341 11.23 1.19 -22.95
N LEU A 342 11.91 0.47 -22.06
CA LEU A 342 11.62 0.51 -20.63
C LEU A 342 12.05 1.87 -20.05
N GLU A 343 11.06 2.70 -19.72
CA GLU A 343 11.25 3.92 -18.95
C GLU A 343 10.77 3.71 -17.51
N ALA A 344 11.62 3.09 -16.69
CA ALA A 344 11.25 2.75 -15.32
C ALA A 344 11.32 3.96 -14.38
N ASN A 345 10.18 4.31 -13.78
CA ASN A 345 10.03 5.40 -12.81
C ASN A 345 9.59 4.82 -11.46
N LEU A 346 10.50 4.79 -10.49
CA LEU A 346 10.23 4.29 -9.15
C LEU A 346 9.68 5.42 -8.28
N HIS A 347 8.50 5.23 -7.70
CA HIS A 347 7.78 6.31 -7.01
C HIS A 347 8.21 6.51 -5.56
N GLY A 348 8.78 5.48 -4.94
CA GLY A 348 9.24 5.59 -3.56
C GLY A 348 9.41 4.24 -2.88
N VAL A 349 9.87 4.29 -1.64
CA VAL A 349 10.00 3.11 -0.77
C VAL A 349 9.47 3.43 0.62
N MET A 350 8.83 2.43 1.24
CA MET A 350 8.25 2.52 2.57
C MET A 350 8.73 1.32 3.38
N VAL A 351 9.25 1.59 4.57
CA VAL A 351 9.83 0.57 5.43
C VAL A 351 9.20 0.70 6.81
N SER A 352 8.54 -0.36 7.27
CA SER A 352 8.03 -0.40 8.64
C SER A 352 9.10 -0.89 9.61
N VAL A 353 8.98 -0.46 10.86
CA VAL A 353 9.68 -1.02 12.01
C VAL A 353 8.60 -1.46 12.98
N GLY A 354 8.03 -2.65 12.71
CA GLY A 354 6.85 -3.19 13.38
C GLY A 354 5.56 -2.50 12.93
N SER A 355 4.45 -2.78 13.62
CA SER A 355 3.14 -2.17 13.36
C SER A 355 3.02 -0.70 13.77
N SER A 356 4.00 -0.19 14.54
CA SER A 356 3.88 1.10 15.23
C SER A 356 4.69 2.25 14.62
N TYR A 357 5.61 1.98 13.70
CA TYR A 357 6.49 3.01 13.12
C TYR A 357 6.89 2.67 11.70
N ALA A 358 7.05 3.68 10.85
CA ALA A 358 7.61 3.52 9.51
C ALA A 358 8.39 4.78 9.11
N VAL A 359 9.26 4.60 8.11
CA VAL A 359 9.86 5.68 7.33
C VAL A 359 9.47 5.47 5.87
N ALA A 360 9.24 6.56 5.15
CA ALA A 360 8.80 6.51 3.78
C ALA A 360 9.39 7.67 2.99
N GLU A 361 9.87 7.40 1.79
CA GLU A 361 10.30 8.39 0.83
C GLU A 361 9.52 8.18 -0.45
N VAL A 362 8.59 9.10 -0.77
CA VAL A 362 7.65 8.95 -1.88
C VAL A 362 7.58 10.24 -2.67
N MET A 363 7.90 10.20 -3.96
CA MET A 363 7.87 11.35 -4.88
C MET A 363 8.60 12.59 -4.32
N GLY A 364 9.73 12.38 -3.65
CA GLY A 364 10.51 13.44 -3.01
C GLY A 364 9.98 13.95 -1.66
N LEU A 365 8.93 13.34 -1.11
CA LEU A 365 8.42 13.61 0.23
C LEU A 365 8.96 12.58 1.23
N SER A 366 9.58 13.06 2.30
CA SER A 366 10.07 12.23 3.42
C SER A 366 9.03 12.22 4.55
N LEU A 367 8.44 11.06 4.83
CA LEU A 367 7.43 10.85 5.87
C LEU A 367 7.98 9.94 6.97
N THR A 368 7.54 10.15 8.21
CA THR A 368 7.91 9.29 9.35
C THR A 368 6.76 9.06 10.31
N GLY A 369 6.76 7.91 10.99
CA GLY A 369 5.72 7.54 11.97
C GLY A 369 4.37 7.29 11.30
N ILE A 370 3.30 7.85 11.86
CA ILE A 370 1.91 7.59 11.43
C ILE A 370 1.67 7.93 9.94
N PRO A 371 2.09 9.10 9.41
CA PRO A 371 1.96 9.39 7.98
C PRO A 371 2.67 8.38 7.06
N ALA A 372 3.84 7.88 7.46
CA ALA A 372 4.57 6.87 6.69
C ALA A 372 3.86 5.51 6.74
N MET A 373 3.33 5.12 7.90
CA MET A 373 2.51 3.91 8.05
C MET A 373 1.28 3.96 7.15
N PHE A 374 0.57 5.10 7.17
CA PHE A 374 -0.59 5.30 6.30
C PHE A 374 -0.23 5.17 4.82
N MET A 375 0.91 5.74 4.40
CA MET A 375 1.41 5.62 3.04
C MET A 375 1.73 4.16 2.67
N LYS A 376 2.44 3.43 3.53
CA LYS A 376 2.73 1.99 3.34
C LYS A 376 1.44 1.20 3.10
N HIS A 377 0.46 1.31 3.99
CA HIS A 377 -0.79 0.58 3.83
C HIS A 377 -1.60 1.04 2.61
N SER A 378 -1.52 2.32 2.24
CA SER A 378 -2.18 2.84 1.02
C SER A 378 -1.60 2.21 -0.24
N VAL A 379 -0.27 2.03 -0.28
CA VAL A 379 0.41 1.38 -1.40
C VAL A 379 0.11 -0.11 -1.45
N ASN A 380 0.08 -0.81 -0.31
CA ASN A 380 -0.34 -2.23 -0.28
C ASN A 380 -1.78 -2.40 -0.83
N MET A 381 -2.72 -1.51 -0.45
CA MET A 381 -4.07 -1.50 -1.01
C MET A 381 -4.08 -1.18 -2.51
N PHE A 382 -3.19 -0.28 -2.96
CA PHE A 382 -3.05 0.05 -4.38
C PHE A 382 -2.54 -1.15 -5.20
N TYR A 383 -1.55 -1.90 -4.70
CA TYR A 383 -1.09 -3.13 -5.36
C TYR A 383 -2.21 -4.17 -5.45
N ARG A 384 -3.00 -4.33 -4.39
CA ARG A 384 -4.19 -5.21 -4.41
C ARG A 384 -5.25 -4.72 -5.41
N PHE A 385 -5.41 -3.39 -5.57
CA PHE A 385 -6.27 -2.81 -6.61
C PHE A 385 -5.77 -3.18 -8.03
N GLU A 386 -4.48 -3.07 -8.28
CA GLU A 386 -3.89 -3.41 -9.58
C GLU A 386 -4.03 -4.91 -9.90
N ILE A 387 -3.77 -5.77 -8.92
CA ILE A 387 -3.85 -7.23 -9.06
C ILE A 387 -5.31 -7.71 -9.20
N GLY A 388 -6.22 -7.20 -8.36
CA GLY A 388 -7.61 -7.65 -8.35
C GLY A 388 -8.48 -7.09 -9.48
N GLY A 389 -8.09 -5.97 -10.07
CA GLY A 389 -8.91 -5.22 -11.02
C GLY A 389 -10.28 -4.81 -10.44
N LEU A 390 -11.16 -4.22 -11.26
CA LEU A 390 -12.42 -3.64 -10.77
C LEU A 390 -13.36 -4.63 -10.04
N LYS A 391 -13.25 -5.94 -10.32
CA LYS A 391 -14.13 -6.97 -9.77
C LYS A 391 -13.71 -7.39 -8.36
N GLU A 392 -12.45 -7.77 -8.17
CA GLU A 392 -11.99 -8.38 -6.92
C GLU A 392 -11.40 -7.37 -5.94
N THR A 393 -11.04 -6.16 -6.41
CA THR A 393 -10.41 -5.14 -5.57
C THR A 393 -11.16 -4.87 -4.28
N HIS A 394 -12.49 -4.73 -4.33
CA HIS A 394 -13.27 -4.45 -3.13
C HIS A 394 -13.08 -5.54 -2.07
N SER A 395 -13.07 -6.81 -2.47
CA SER A 395 -12.83 -7.91 -1.52
C SER A 395 -11.39 -7.88 -1.03
N LEU A 396 -10.40 -7.83 -1.92
CA LEU A 396 -8.98 -7.88 -1.53
C LEU A 396 -8.61 -6.75 -0.57
N ILE A 397 -9.10 -5.53 -0.81
CA ILE A 397 -8.90 -4.40 0.11
C ILE A 397 -9.67 -4.64 1.41
N THR A 398 -10.93 -5.08 1.36
CA THR A 398 -11.71 -5.33 2.59
C THR A 398 -11.09 -6.41 3.46
N ASP A 399 -10.59 -7.48 2.86
CA ASP A 399 -9.97 -8.62 3.55
C ASP A 399 -8.66 -8.17 4.21
N TYR A 400 -7.78 -7.50 3.45
CA TYR A 400 -6.58 -6.84 3.97
C TYR A 400 -6.88 -5.90 5.15
N MET A 401 -7.92 -5.07 5.04
CA MET A 401 -8.28 -4.14 6.10
C MET A 401 -8.82 -4.83 7.35
N LYS A 402 -9.53 -5.96 7.22
CA LYS A 402 -9.99 -6.75 8.36
C LYS A 402 -8.81 -7.42 9.06
N GLU A 403 -7.87 -7.98 8.32
CA GLU A 403 -6.65 -8.59 8.85
C GLU A 403 -5.87 -7.57 9.67
N GLN A 404 -5.54 -6.42 9.06
CA GLN A 404 -4.82 -5.33 9.71
C GLN A 404 -5.58 -4.71 10.89
N ALA A 405 -6.91 -4.82 10.94
CA ALA A 405 -7.73 -4.37 12.07
C ALA A 405 -7.85 -5.42 13.19
N SER A 406 -7.62 -6.69 12.91
CA SER A 406 -7.83 -7.81 13.84
C SER A 406 -6.68 -8.04 14.81
N HIS A 407 -5.46 -7.63 14.47
CA HIS A 407 -4.28 -7.78 15.32
C HIS A 407 -3.97 -6.53 16.16
N LYS A 408 -3.48 -6.72 17.39
CA LYS A 408 -3.28 -5.65 18.40
C LYS A 408 -2.21 -4.64 17.93
N GLY A 409 -2.54 -3.35 17.90
CA GLY A 409 -1.61 -2.26 17.55
C GLY A 409 -2.26 -0.87 17.56
N LEU A 410 -1.59 0.14 17.00
CA LEU A 410 -2.18 1.48 16.76
C LEU A 410 -3.24 1.44 15.63
N LEU A 411 -3.16 0.42 14.77
CA LEU A 411 -3.90 0.23 13.53
C LEU A 411 -5.39 -0.17 13.70
N PRO A 412 -5.83 -0.98 14.68
CA PRO A 412 -7.26 -1.15 15.01
C PRO A 412 -8.00 0.15 15.30
N SER A 413 -7.32 1.20 15.77
CA SER A 413 -7.96 2.51 15.96
C SER A 413 -8.13 3.31 14.66
N LEU A 414 -7.24 3.09 13.68
CA LEU A 414 -7.26 3.69 12.34
C LEU A 414 -8.16 2.89 11.37
N PHE A 415 -8.14 1.56 11.44
CA PHE A 415 -8.81 0.63 10.53
C PHE A 415 -10.05 -0.07 11.11
N GLY A 416 -10.19 -0.20 12.43
CA GLY A 416 -11.46 -0.66 13.04
C GLY A 416 -12.62 0.26 12.69
N PHE A 417 -12.31 1.54 12.52
CA PHE A 417 -13.15 2.59 11.97
C PHE A 417 -13.63 2.36 10.53
N VAL A 418 -12.85 1.63 9.72
CA VAL A 418 -13.13 1.38 8.31
C VAL A 418 -13.76 0.01 8.09
N SER A 419 -13.40 -0.99 8.90
CA SER A 419 -13.92 -2.36 8.81
C SER A 419 -15.43 -2.47 9.08
N GLU A 420 -16.02 -1.55 9.86
CA GLU A 420 -17.47 -1.55 10.12
C GLU A 420 -18.31 -1.03 8.94
N THR A 421 -17.73 -0.38 7.91
CA THR A 421 -18.53 0.40 6.96
C THR A 421 -17.98 0.51 5.53
N SER A 422 -18.06 -0.55 4.72
CA SER A 422 -17.77 -0.45 3.27
C SER A 422 -18.65 0.57 2.52
N ARG A 423 -19.82 0.93 3.09
CA ARG A 423 -20.71 1.99 2.56
C ARG A 423 -20.26 3.41 2.92
N SER A 424 -19.43 3.61 3.94
CA SER A 424 -19.04 4.94 4.40
C SER A 424 -17.89 5.54 3.60
N LEU A 425 -17.04 4.72 2.97
CA LEU A 425 -15.94 5.20 2.11
C LEU A 425 -16.47 6.07 0.96
N TRP A 426 -17.56 5.65 0.32
CA TRP A 426 -18.21 6.42 -0.74
C TRP A 426 -18.81 7.73 -0.23
N LEU A 427 -19.33 7.73 1.00
CA LEU A 427 -19.82 8.95 1.65
C LEU A 427 -18.67 9.90 1.96
N VAL A 428 -17.47 9.40 2.28
CA VAL A 428 -16.28 10.22 2.54
C VAL A 428 -15.79 10.89 1.26
N LEU A 429 -15.68 10.14 0.17
CA LEU A 429 -15.32 10.69 -1.14
C LEU A 429 -16.34 11.75 -1.58
N LEU A 430 -17.63 11.46 -1.43
CA LEU A 430 -18.71 12.42 -1.68
C LEU A 430 -18.60 13.65 -0.76
N ARG A 431 -18.26 13.46 0.52
CA ARG A 431 -18.14 14.54 1.51
C ARG A 431 -17.01 15.49 1.18
N VAL A 432 -15.84 14.93 0.87
CA VAL A 432 -14.66 15.69 0.46
C VAL A 432 -14.93 16.41 -0.86
N PHE A 433 -15.53 15.75 -1.84
CA PHE A 433 -15.92 16.37 -3.10
C PHE A 433 -16.87 17.56 -2.91
N VAL A 434 -18.00 17.37 -2.22
CA VAL A 434 -18.96 18.45 -1.94
C VAL A 434 -18.29 19.59 -1.14
N GLY A 435 -17.43 19.25 -0.18
CA GLY A 435 -16.68 20.23 0.59
C GLY A 435 -15.69 21.05 -0.25
N ILE A 436 -14.96 20.42 -1.18
CA ILE A 436 -14.07 21.11 -2.12
C ILE A 436 -14.86 22.08 -3.01
N MET A 437 -16.04 21.67 -3.48
CA MET A 437 -16.87 22.51 -4.35
C MET A 437 -17.35 23.77 -3.62
N TRP A 438 -17.77 23.66 -2.36
CA TRP A 438 -18.11 24.84 -1.54
C TRP A 438 -16.92 25.71 -1.19
N LEU A 439 -15.76 25.10 -0.90
CA LEU A 439 -14.55 25.84 -0.62
C LEU A 439 -14.07 26.61 -1.85
N TYR A 440 -14.18 26.00 -3.03
CA TYR A 440 -13.89 26.64 -4.31
C TYR A 440 -14.81 27.84 -4.56
N GLU A 441 -16.12 27.70 -4.36
CA GLU A 441 -17.08 28.82 -4.49
C GLU A 441 -16.84 29.95 -3.49
N GLY A 442 -16.48 29.60 -2.25
CA GLY A 442 -16.07 30.59 -1.25
C GLY A 442 -14.82 31.34 -1.70
N TYR A 443 -13.81 30.61 -2.21
CA TYR A 443 -12.57 31.17 -2.70
C TYR A 443 -12.75 32.07 -3.93
N THR A 444 -13.56 31.66 -4.91
CA THR A 444 -13.85 32.47 -6.10
C THR A 444 -14.51 33.79 -5.70
N LYS A 445 -15.46 33.79 -4.77
CA LYS A 445 -16.08 35.02 -4.25
C LYS A 445 -15.09 35.94 -3.55
N VAL A 446 -14.16 35.39 -2.76
CA VAL A 446 -13.08 36.18 -2.14
C VAL A 446 -12.19 36.80 -3.22
N ARG A 447 -11.74 36.00 -4.20
CA ARG A 447 -10.90 36.44 -5.31
C ARG A 447 -11.57 37.52 -6.15
N ASP A 448 -12.86 37.36 -6.40
CA ASP A 448 -13.67 38.28 -7.20
C ASP A 448 -14.09 39.51 -6.38
N GLY A 449 -13.63 39.66 -5.13
CA GLY A 449 -13.78 40.90 -4.36
C GLY A 449 -15.11 41.05 -3.61
N TRP A 450 -15.87 39.98 -3.38
CA TRP A 450 -17.13 40.01 -2.62
C TRP A 450 -17.01 40.49 -1.16
N LEU A 451 -15.77 40.61 -0.65
CA LEU A 451 -15.49 41.16 0.68
C LEU A 451 -15.12 42.65 0.65
N GLN A 452 -14.99 43.25 -0.54
CA GLN A 452 -14.45 44.60 -0.73
C GLN A 452 -15.54 45.65 -0.97
N SER A 453 -16.60 45.34 -1.73
CA SER A 453 -17.74 46.24 -1.95
C SER A 453 -19.08 45.51 -2.03
N GLY A 454 -20.16 46.18 -1.60
CA GLY A 454 -21.53 45.64 -1.59
C GLY A 454 -22.18 45.53 -2.98
N ASP A 455 -21.46 45.92 -4.04
CA ASP A 455 -22.05 46.15 -5.36
C ASP A 455 -22.44 44.85 -6.07
N TYR A 456 -21.85 43.71 -5.68
CA TYR A 456 -22.15 42.40 -6.26
C TYR A 456 -23.59 41.89 -6.03
N LEU A 457 -24.32 42.42 -5.03
CA LEU A 457 -25.72 42.06 -4.79
C LEU A 457 -26.71 43.09 -5.37
N VAL A 458 -26.24 44.27 -5.76
CA VAL A 458 -27.11 45.43 -6.07
C VAL A 458 -26.88 45.99 -7.49
N SER A 459 -25.73 45.71 -8.13
CA SER A 459 -25.47 46.14 -9.50
C SER A 459 -25.99 45.12 -10.51
N GLY A 460 -26.85 45.57 -11.43
CA GLY A 460 -27.46 44.79 -12.51
C GLY A 460 -26.50 44.33 -13.61
N ALA A 461 -25.33 43.81 -13.25
CA ALA A 461 -24.54 42.96 -14.13
C ALA A 461 -25.12 41.53 -14.11
N SER A 462 -24.61 40.66 -14.98
CA SER A 462 -24.91 39.22 -15.11
C SER A 462 -24.71 38.35 -13.86
N SER A 463 -24.67 38.98 -12.68
CA SER A 463 -24.52 38.46 -11.34
C SER A 463 -25.64 38.94 -10.40
N SER A 464 -26.82 39.30 -10.93
CA SER A 464 -28.00 39.55 -10.08
C SER A 464 -28.24 38.33 -9.16
N PRO A 465 -28.42 38.53 -7.84
CA PRO A 465 -28.75 37.43 -6.92
C PRO A 465 -30.14 36.82 -7.18
N ILE A 466 -30.88 37.36 -8.15
CA ILE A 466 -32.21 36.95 -8.57
C ILE A 466 -32.14 36.63 -10.06
N GLY A 467 -32.29 35.36 -10.43
CA GLY A 467 -32.41 34.91 -11.82
C GLY A 467 -33.85 35.04 -12.34
N ASP A 468 -34.01 34.85 -13.65
CA ASP A 468 -35.27 35.08 -14.39
C ASP A 468 -36.49 34.29 -13.85
N TYR A 469 -36.24 33.25 -13.06
CA TYR A 469 -37.23 32.33 -12.52
C TYR A 469 -37.29 32.31 -10.98
N ALA A 470 -36.85 33.39 -10.32
CA ALA A 470 -36.89 33.49 -8.86
C ALA A 470 -38.33 33.48 -8.32
N VAL A 471 -38.51 32.92 -7.12
CA VAL A 471 -39.83 32.83 -6.49
C VAL A 471 -40.27 34.21 -5.98
N GLY A 472 -41.50 34.64 -6.29
CA GLY A 472 -41.93 36.03 -6.09
C GLY A 472 -41.79 36.60 -4.66
N TRP A 473 -42.01 35.80 -3.61
CA TRP A 473 -41.80 36.27 -2.23
C TRP A 473 -40.30 36.40 -1.86
N TYR A 474 -39.44 35.65 -2.54
CA TYR A 474 -37.99 35.67 -2.33
C TYR A 474 -37.37 36.94 -2.95
N VAL A 475 -37.94 37.44 -4.05
CA VAL A 475 -37.61 38.74 -4.63
C VAL A 475 -37.87 39.86 -3.61
N TRP A 476 -39.07 39.87 -3.01
CA TRP A 476 -39.40 40.83 -1.95
C TRP A 476 -38.45 40.75 -0.75
N LEU A 477 -38.06 39.54 -0.31
CA LEU A 477 -37.10 39.35 0.78
C LEU A 477 -35.74 39.99 0.45
N ASN A 478 -35.26 39.81 -0.78
CA ASN A 478 -33.99 40.37 -1.22
C ASN A 478 -34.04 41.91 -1.22
N GLU A 479 -35.09 42.49 -1.79
CA GLU A 479 -35.27 43.94 -1.85
C GLU A 479 -35.48 44.59 -0.48
N ALA A 480 -36.26 43.96 0.39
CA ALA A 480 -36.63 44.55 1.68
C ALA A 480 -35.52 44.44 2.74
N ILE A 481 -34.66 43.42 2.66
CA ILE A 481 -33.71 43.06 3.72
C ILE A 481 -32.28 42.97 3.19
N ILE A 482 -32.04 42.18 2.14
CA ILE A 482 -30.67 41.85 1.68
C ILE A 482 -30.01 43.08 1.02
N PHE A 483 -30.74 43.79 0.16
CA PHE A 483 -30.23 44.98 -0.54
C PHE A 483 -30.04 46.19 0.38
N LYS A 484 -30.60 46.18 1.59
CA LYS A 484 -30.35 47.24 2.59
C LYS A 484 -28.99 47.09 3.27
N PHE A 485 -28.43 45.87 3.31
CA PHE A 485 -27.15 45.58 3.96
C PHE A 485 -26.27 44.65 3.09
N PRO A 486 -25.98 45.02 1.83
CA PRO A 486 -25.45 44.09 0.84
C PRO A 486 -24.06 43.54 1.20
N LEU A 487 -23.15 44.38 1.72
CA LEU A 487 -21.81 43.95 2.13
C LEU A 487 -21.85 42.95 3.30
N PHE A 488 -22.77 43.15 4.25
CA PHE A 488 -22.95 42.23 5.38
C PHE A 488 -23.40 40.85 4.88
N PHE A 489 -24.42 40.81 4.01
CA PHE A 489 -24.92 39.55 3.47
C PHE A 489 -23.90 38.84 2.58
N GLN A 490 -23.15 39.56 1.73
CA GLN A 490 -22.06 38.99 0.93
C GLN A 490 -20.98 38.36 1.81
N THR A 491 -20.59 39.05 2.88
CA THR A 491 -19.58 38.57 3.82
C THR A 491 -20.05 37.28 4.50
N VAL A 492 -21.28 37.28 5.02
CA VAL A 492 -21.87 36.10 5.69
C VAL A 492 -21.98 34.92 4.72
N VAL A 493 -22.47 35.13 3.50
CA VAL A 493 -22.57 34.11 2.45
C VAL A 493 -21.21 33.50 2.14
N THR A 494 -20.20 34.35 1.90
CA THR A 494 -18.85 33.92 1.50
C THR A 494 -18.16 33.13 2.61
N LEU A 495 -18.21 33.63 3.85
CA LEU A 495 -17.62 32.93 5.00
C LEU A 495 -18.35 31.62 5.31
N SER A 496 -19.68 31.58 5.12
CA SER A 496 -20.47 30.36 5.33
C SER A 496 -20.10 29.27 4.32
N MET A 497 -19.87 29.60 3.05
CA MET A 497 -19.43 28.63 2.03
C MET A 497 -18.05 28.03 2.37
N ILE A 498 -17.10 28.88 2.78
CA ILE A 498 -15.77 28.42 3.22
C ILE A 498 -15.92 27.53 4.46
N GLY A 499 -16.72 27.94 5.44
CA GLY A 499 -16.98 27.16 6.66
C GLY A 499 -17.62 25.79 6.39
N ILE A 500 -18.61 25.74 5.51
CA ILE A 500 -19.24 24.50 5.05
C ILE A 500 -18.22 23.61 4.33
N GLY A 501 -17.42 24.19 3.44
CA GLY A 501 -16.38 23.47 2.70
C GLY A 501 -15.37 22.81 3.62
N LEU A 502 -14.80 23.57 4.57
CA LEU A 502 -13.84 23.05 5.55
C LEU A 502 -14.49 22.01 6.49
N SER A 503 -15.72 22.27 6.94
CA SER A 503 -16.49 21.33 7.78
C SER A 503 -16.67 19.97 7.11
N LEU A 504 -17.02 19.95 5.83
CA LEU A 504 -17.22 18.72 5.06
C LEU A 504 -15.90 18.05 4.68
N ILE A 505 -14.86 18.80 4.27
CA ILE A 505 -13.55 18.22 3.92
C ILE A 505 -12.97 17.46 5.13
N PHE A 506 -12.86 18.13 6.27
CA PHE A 506 -12.27 17.54 7.47
C PHE A 506 -13.24 16.68 8.29
N GLY A 507 -14.52 16.67 7.93
CA GLY A 507 -15.56 15.98 8.67
C GLY A 507 -15.74 16.50 10.11
N LEU A 508 -15.52 17.81 10.32
CA LEU A 508 -15.69 18.49 11.60
C LEU A 508 -17.03 19.23 11.60
N PHE A 509 -17.94 18.87 12.50
CA PHE A 509 -19.34 19.25 12.49
C PHE A 509 -20.01 18.97 11.14
N ALA A 510 -19.67 17.85 10.51
CA ALA A 510 -20.03 17.58 9.11
C ALA A 510 -21.54 17.55 8.89
N SER A 511 -22.33 17.18 9.90
CA SER A 511 -23.79 17.23 9.83
C SER A 511 -24.31 18.67 9.73
N LEU A 512 -23.66 19.63 10.41
CA LEU A 512 -23.99 21.05 10.28
C LEU A 512 -23.52 21.60 8.93
N GLY A 513 -22.34 21.21 8.47
CA GLY A 513 -21.86 21.54 7.12
C GLY A 513 -22.79 21.02 6.04
N ALA A 514 -23.27 19.79 6.16
CA ALA A 514 -24.23 19.16 5.24
C ALA A 514 -25.59 19.87 5.24
N LEU A 515 -26.12 20.24 6.41
CA LEU A 515 -27.35 21.04 6.50
C LEU A 515 -27.18 22.44 5.91
N GLY A 516 -26.03 23.08 6.16
CA GLY A 516 -25.69 24.37 5.55
C GLY A 516 -25.64 24.27 4.03
N SER A 517 -24.95 23.26 3.51
CA SER A 517 -24.87 22.94 2.08
C SER A 517 -26.25 22.77 1.46
N ALA A 518 -27.13 21.95 2.07
CA ALA A 518 -28.51 21.77 1.61
C ALA A 518 -29.30 23.10 1.63
N GLY A 519 -29.14 23.91 2.69
CA GLY A 519 -29.76 25.22 2.82
C GLY A 519 -29.33 26.20 1.74
N PHE A 520 -28.04 26.26 1.41
CA PHE A 520 -27.52 27.08 0.32
C PHE A 520 -28.01 26.60 -1.06
N SER A 521 -28.05 25.29 -1.30
CA SER A 521 -28.62 24.75 -2.54
C SER A 521 -30.09 25.14 -2.72
N VAL A 522 -30.91 25.05 -1.66
CA VAL A 522 -32.30 25.52 -1.68
C VAL A 522 -32.38 27.03 -1.91
N ASN A 523 -31.53 27.80 -1.24
CA ASN A 523 -31.49 29.25 -1.39
C ASN A 523 -31.21 29.67 -2.84
N PHE A 524 -30.24 29.02 -3.52
CA PHE A 524 -29.93 29.31 -4.92
C PHE A 524 -31.01 28.86 -5.90
N LEU A 525 -31.70 27.76 -5.61
CA LEU A 525 -32.88 27.34 -6.38
C LEU A 525 -34.02 28.35 -6.24
N LEU A 526 -34.31 28.84 -5.03
CA LEU A 526 -35.33 29.86 -4.79
C LEU A 526 -35.00 31.22 -5.42
N ALA A 527 -33.71 31.54 -5.45
CA ALA A 527 -33.15 32.71 -6.12
C ALA A 527 -33.24 32.65 -7.65
N GLY A 528 -33.71 31.55 -8.24
CA GLY A 528 -33.83 31.40 -9.69
C GLY A 528 -32.50 31.16 -10.41
N GLN A 529 -31.43 30.84 -9.67
CA GLN A 529 -30.08 30.64 -10.23
C GLN A 529 -29.90 29.21 -10.75
N TYR A 530 -30.71 28.82 -11.73
CA TYR A 530 -30.72 27.45 -12.24
C TYR A 530 -29.51 27.09 -13.12
N ALA A 531 -28.84 28.09 -13.72
CA ALA A 531 -27.79 27.88 -14.71
C ALA A 531 -26.64 28.89 -14.54
N HIS A 532 -25.67 28.62 -13.65
CA HIS A 532 -24.37 29.31 -13.68
C HIS A 532 -23.20 28.45 -13.15
N TRP A 533 -23.27 27.11 -13.27
CA TRP A 533 -22.07 26.27 -13.15
C TRP A 533 -21.61 25.85 -14.55
N SER A 534 -20.89 26.74 -15.23
CA SER A 534 -20.42 26.59 -16.63
C SER A 534 -21.54 26.34 -17.65
N SER A 535 -21.57 27.12 -18.71
CA SER A 535 -22.50 26.95 -19.84
C SER A 535 -22.33 25.63 -20.62
N ASP A 536 -21.54 24.65 -20.14
CA ASP A 536 -21.10 23.47 -20.90
C ASP A 536 -21.37 22.11 -20.20
N TRP A 537 -22.19 22.03 -19.13
CA TRP A 537 -22.56 20.73 -18.57
C TRP A 537 -23.60 20.02 -19.48
N PRO A 538 -23.38 18.77 -19.95
CA PRO A 538 -24.29 18.14 -20.89
C PRO A 538 -25.58 17.71 -20.19
N GLY A 539 -26.68 18.40 -20.47
CA GLY A 539 -28.02 18.02 -20.04
C GLY A 539 -28.75 19.12 -19.27
N HIS A 540 -30.06 19.23 -19.50
CA HIS A 540 -30.95 20.28 -18.95
C HIS A 540 -31.22 20.17 -17.43
N PHE A 541 -30.31 19.60 -16.63
CA PHE A 541 -30.50 19.39 -15.20
C PHE A 541 -29.57 20.29 -14.38
N SER A 542 -30.12 21.14 -13.51
CA SER A 542 -29.30 22.04 -12.70
C SER A 542 -28.48 21.23 -11.68
N PRO A 543 -27.14 21.40 -11.62
CA PRO A 543 -26.28 20.68 -10.67
C PRO A 543 -26.65 20.97 -9.20
N LEU A 544 -27.38 22.05 -8.91
CA LEU A 544 -27.87 22.38 -7.57
C LEU A 544 -28.79 21.32 -6.96
N PHE A 545 -29.59 20.62 -7.77
CA PHE A 545 -30.42 19.51 -7.26
C PHE A 545 -29.55 18.33 -6.81
N TRP A 546 -28.49 18.03 -7.56
CA TRP A 546 -27.53 17.00 -7.18
C TRP A 546 -26.82 17.37 -5.88
N PHE A 547 -26.37 18.62 -5.73
CA PHE A 547 -25.78 19.10 -4.49
C PHE A 547 -26.74 19.03 -3.30
N PHE A 548 -28.02 19.34 -3.49
CA PHE A 548 -29.02 19.22 -2.44
C PHE A 548 -29.17 17.77 -1.95
N PHE A 549 -29.34 16.80 -2.85
CA PHE A 549 -29.45 15.38 -2.48
C PHE A 549 -28.14 14.82 -1.91
N ALA A 550 -26.99 15.20 -2.47
CA ALA A 550 -25.69 14.85 -1.93
C ALA A 550 -25.52 15.39 -0.50
N SER A 551 -25.94 16.62 -0.25
CA SER A 551 -25.89 17.23 1.09
C SER A 551 -26.74 16.47 2.11
N ILE A 552 -27.94 16.01 1.72
CA ILE A 552 -28.78 15.18 2.59
C ILE A 552 -28.09 13.84 2.91
N ALA A 553 -27.49 13.21 1.90
CA ALA A 553 -26.77 11.94 2.07
C ALA A 553 -25.54 12.06 3.00
N LEU A 554 -24.99 13.26 3.15
CA LEU A 554 -23.83 13.55 4.01
C LEU A 554 -24.19 13.81 5.48
N ILE A 555 -25.46 13.89 5.85
CA ILE A 555 -25.86 14.04 7.25
C ILE A 555 -25.41 12.81 8.05
N GLY A 556 -24.63 13.02 9.13
CA GLY A 556 -24.05 11.95 9.93
C GLY A 556 -22.73 11.37 9.40
N SER A 557 -22.27 11.80 8.21
CA SER A 557 -21.02 11.31 7.59
C SER A 557 -19.74 11.76 8.29
N GLY A 558 -19.80 12.72 9.21
CA GLY A 558 -18.63 13.25 9.91
C GLY A 558 -17.90 12.22 10.77
N ARG A 559 -18.63 11.20 11.25
CA ARG A 559 -18.06 10.13 12.06
C ARG A 559 -17.32 9.08 11.22
N SER A 560 -17.32 9.19 9.89
CA SER A 560 -16.59 8.34 8.96
C SER A 560 -15.53 9.16 8.24
N PHE A 561 -14.27 8.78 8.34
CA PHE A 561 -13.03 9.55 8.10
C PHE A 561 -13.09 11.05 8.42
N GLY A 562 -13.64 11.44 9.58
CA GLY A 562 -13.80 12.85 9.95
C GLY A 562 -13.55 13.15 11.43
N LEU A 563 -13.23 14.41 11.71
CA LEU A 563 -12.89 14.87 13.06
C LEU A 563 -14.06 14.74 14.06
N ASP A 564 -15.30 14.65 13.60
CA ASP A 564 -16.49 14.39 14.44
C ASP A 564 -16.39 13.08 15.22
N TYR A 565 -15.60 12.10 14.76
CA TYR A 565 -15.31 10.87 15.50
C TYR A 565 -14.66 11.16 16.86
N TYR A 566 -13.73 12.10 16.92
CA TYR A 566 -13.01 12.47 18.14
C TYR A 566 -13.72 13.60 18.89
N VAL A 567 -14.18 14.62 18.17
CA VAL A 567 -14.69 15.86 18.76
C VAL A 567 -16.08 15.67 19.37
N LEU A 568 -17.00 14.95 18.72
CA LEU A 568 -18.38 14.83 19.24
C LEU A 568 -18.46 14.02 20.53
N PRO A 569 -17.77 12.87 20.70
CA PRO A 569 -17.75 12.17 21.99
C PRO A 569 -17.10 12.97 23.11
N TRP A 570 -16.00 13.69 22.81
CA TRP A 570 -15.35 14.59 23.76
C TRP A 570 -16.27 15.75 24.18
N LEU A 571 -16.98 16.35 23.23
CA LEU A 571 -17.94 17.41 23.51
C LEU A 571 -19.12 16.88 24.34
N LYS A 572 -19.62 15.69 24.02
CA LYS A 572 -20.70 15.02 24.76
C LYS A 572 -20.28 14.69 26.18
N SER A 573 -19.06 14.23 26.43
CA SER A 573 -18.57 13.93 27.79
C SER A 573 -18.41 15.20 28.64
N LYS A 574 -18.07 16.33 28.00
CA LYS A 574 -17.84 17.62 28.68
C LYS A 574 -19.12 18.43 28.91
N ILE A 575 -20.05 18.42 27.96
CA ILE A 575 -21.30 19.21 28.01
C ILE A 575 -22.45 18.40 28.61
N TRP A 576 -22.54 17.09 28.32
CA TRP A 576 -23.60 16.19 28.77
C TRP A 576 -23.06 15.06 29.66
N SER A 577 -22.30 15.43 30.69
CA SER A 577 -21.90 14.47 31.72
C SER A 577 -23.15 13.91 32.43
N ARG A 578 -23.24 12.57 32.54
CA ARG A 578 -24.23 11.93 33.41
C ARG A 578 -23.96 12.36 34.86
N PRO A 579 -25.00 12.58 35.70
CA PRO A 579 -24.82 12.82 37.12
C PRO A 579 -24.01 11.67 37.75
N LYS A 580 -23.01 12.02 38.58
CA LYS A 580 -21.97 11.12 39.11
C LYS A 580 -22.46 9.98 40.03
N ASP A 581 -23.73 9.96 40.45
CA ASP A 581 -24.17 9.14 41.58
C ASP A 581 -24.87 7.81 41.21
N LYS A 582 -24.98 7.44 39.93
CA LYS A 582 -25.64 6.16 39.55
C LYS A 582 -24.88 4.91 40.00
N ASP A 583 -23.55 4.99 40.14
CA ASP A 583 -22.75 3.87 40.64
C ASP A 583 -22.99 3.63 42.15
N GLN A 584 -23.36 4.67 42.89
CA GLN A 584 -23.76 4.54 44.31
C GLN A 584 -25.15 3.92 44.46
N ASP A 585 -26.06 4.15 43.51
CA ASP A 585 -27.38 3.51 43.52
C ASP A 585 -27.30 2.02 43.12
N LEU A 586 -26.37 1.63 42.24
CA LEU A 586 -26.09 0.23 41.93
C LEU A 586 -25.59 -0.56 43.16
N GLN A 587 -24.77 0.06 44.02
CA GLN A 587 -24.32 -0.56 45.27
C GLN A 587 -25.42 -0.74 46.33
N LYS A 588 -26.54 -0.01 46.23
CA LYS A 588 -27.70 -0.21 47.14
C LYS A 588 -28.58 -1.39 46.74
N VAL A 589 -28.58 -1.78 45.46
CA VAL A 589 -29.45 -2.82 44.92
C VAL A 589 -28.76 -4.19 44.91
N VAL A 590 -27.42 -4.21 44.80
CA VAL A 590 -26.64 -5.46 44.84
C VAL A 590 -26.21 -5.75 46.28
N LYS A 591 -27.00 -6.56 47.01
CA LYS A 591 -26.53 -7.21 48.25
C LYS A 591 -25.86 -8.54 47.90
N LYS A 592 -24.66 -8.74 48.43
CA LYS A 592 -23.86 -9.97 48.30
C LYS A 592 -24.61 -11.20 48.79
#